data_AF-A0A9E1MNV3-F1
#
_entry.id   AF-A0A9E1MNV3-F1
#
_cell.length_a   1.000
_cell.length_b   1.000
_cell.length_c   1.000
_cell.angle_alpha   90.00
_cell.angle_beta   90.00
_cell.angle_gamma   90.00
#
_symmetry.space_group_name_H-M   'P 1'
#
loop_
_entity.id
_entity.type
_entity.pdbx_description
1 polymer ?
#
loop_
_entity_poly.entity_id
_entity_poly.type
_entity_poly.pdbx_seq_one_letter_code
_entity_poly.pdbx_strand_id
1 'polypeptide(L)' 'MNINNTNDNLFIGASEVGKLLGVCRSKAYKIIQELNDELKIKGYIIIQGKTHRAYFLEKIYRKVA' A
#
# COMPACT_ATOMS: atom_id res chain seq x y z
N MET A 1 26.91 -13.66 10.51
CA MET A 1 26.88 -12.45 9.66
C MET A 1 25.90 -12.74 8.52
N ASN A 2 24.75 -12.10 8.34
CA ASN A 2 24.32 -10.74 8.63
C ASN A 2 22.78 -10.77 8.79
N ILE A 3 22.27 -10.39 9.96
CA ILE A 3 20.85 -10.10 10.18
C ILE A 3 20.64 -8.75 9.49
N ASN A 4 20.03 -8.70 8.29
CA ASN A 4 19.41 -7.51 7.68
C ASN A 4 18.91 -7.83 6.25
N ASN A 5 17.68 -8.32 6.13
CA ASN A 5 16.87 -8.02 4.96
C ASN A 5 15.44 -7.68 5.40
N THR A 6 15.32 -6.55 6.11
CA THR A 6 14.05 -5.96 6.51
C THR A 6 13.39 -5.30 5.30
N ASN A 7 12.95 -6.09 4.31
CA ASN A 7 12.21 -5.60 3.14
C ASN A 7 10.70 -5.86 3.20
N ASP A 8 10.21 -6.42 4.30
CA ASP A 8 8.79 -6.49 4.66
C ASP A 8 8.37 -5.24 5.45
N ASN A 9 8.44 -4.07 4.81
CA ASN A 9 7.73 -2.92 5.35
C ASN A 9 6.23 -3.22 5.32
N LEU A 10 5.63 -3.36 6.50
CA LEU A 10 4.19 -3.63 6.69
C LEU A 10 3.30 -2.59 5.97
N PHE A 11 3.85 -1.39 5.77
CA PHE A 11 3.18 -0.27 5.13
C PHE A 11 3.88 0.16 3.84
N ILE A 12 3.08 0.47 2.83
CA ILE A 12 3.53 1.04 1.56
C ILE A 12 3.09 2.51 1.44
N GLY A 13 3.99 3.36 0.97
CA GLY A 13 3.76 4.80 0.80
C GLY A 13 3.55 5.22 -0.66
N ALA A 14 3.05 6.44 -0.87
CA ALA A 14 2.68 6.95 -2.19
C ALA A 14 3.82 6.93 -3.22
N SER A 15 5.06 7.20 -2.80
CA SER A 15 6.23 7.13 -3.70
C SER A 15 6.52 5.71 -4.17
N GLU A 16 6.32 4.71 -3.32
CA GLU A 16 6.53 3.30 -3.69
C GLU A 16 5.37 2.79 -4.54
N VAL A 17 4.13 3.10 -4.16
CA VAL A 17 2.92 2.82 -4.97
C VAL A 17 3.05 3.43 -6.38
N GLY A 18 3.52 4.67 -6.48
CA GLY A 18 3.73 5.34 -7.77
C GLY A 18 4.75 4.62 -8.65
N LYS A 19 5.85 4.12 -8.06
CA LYS A 19 6.84 3.31 -8.78
C LYS A 19 6.28 1.96 -9.23
N LEU A 20 5.52 1.28 -8.37
CA LEU A 20 4.95 -0.04 -8.68
C LEU A 20 3.88 0.02 -9.77
N LEU A 21 3.03 1.06 -9.73
CA LEU A 21 1.93 1.22 -10.68
C LEU A 21 2.30 2.07 -11.90
N GLY A 22 3.48 2.67 -11.94
CA GLY A 22 3.89 3.60 -13.01
C GLY A 22 3.06 4.88 -13.06
N VAL A 23 2.54 5.35 -11.92
CA VAL A 23 1.67 6.55 -11.84
C VAL A 23 2.35 7.70 -11.12
N CYS A 24 1.89 8.92 -11.39
CA CYS A 24 2.34 10.09 -10.67
C CYS A 24 2.01 10.03 -9.16
N ARG A 25 2.81 10.73 -8.35
CA ARG A 25 2.69 10.72 -6.89
C ARG A 25 1.31 11.12 -6.38
N SER A 26 0.65 12.07 -7.05
CA SER A 26 -0.71 12.51 -6.70
C SER A 26 -1.74 11.40 -6.92
N LYS A 27 -1.62 10.64 -8.02
CA LYS A 27 -2.50 9.50 -8.29
C LYS A 27 -2.25 8.37 -7.29
N ALA A 28 -0.99 8.08 -6.97
CA ALA A 28 -0.63 7.10 -5.95
C ALA A 28 -1.20 7.46 -4.56
N TYR A 29 -1.18 8.74 -4.20
CA TYR A 29 -1.77 9.21 -2.94
C TYR A 29 -3.29 9.02 -2.88
N LYS A 30 -4.00 9.29 -3.99
CA LYS A 30 -5.44 9.03 -4.10
C LYS A 30 -5.77 7.55 -3.91
N ILE A 31 -4.99 6.65 -4.52
CA ILE A 31 -5.17 5.20 -4.37
C ILE A 31 -4.99 4.78 -2.90
N ILE A 32 -3.95 5.28 -2.23
CA ILE A 32 -3.73 5.02 -0.80
C ILE A 32 -4.88 5.53 0.06
N GLN A 33 -5.42 6.71 -0.27
CA GLN A 33 -6.55 7.29 0.44
C GLN A 33 -7.81 6.42 0.31
N GLU A 34 -8.14 5.99 -0.90
CA GLU A 34 -9.27 5.08 -1.16
C GLU A 34 -9.12 3.75 -0.39
N LEU A 35 -7.93 3.16 -0.38
CA LEU A 35 -7.65 1.94 0.37
C LEU A 35 -7.76 2.13 1.89
N ASN A 36 -7.28 3.27 2.39
CA ASN A 36 -7.39 3.60 3.80
C ASN A 36 -8.86 3.86 4.19
N ASP A 37 -9.67 4.47 3.33
CA ASP A 37 -11.10 4.64 3.60
C ASP A 37 -11.82 3.29 3.68
N GLU A 38 -11.49 2.32 2.81
CA GLU A 38 -12.00 0.95 2.92
C GLU A 38 -11.57 0.27 4.23
N LEU A 39 -10.29 0.40 4.60
CA LEU A 39 -9.75 -0.17 5.84
C LEU A 39 -10.39 0.46 7.08
N LYS A 40 -10.65 1.77 7.05
CA LYS A 40 -11.33 2.50 8.12
C LYS A 40 -12.75 2.01 8.32
N ILE A 41 -13.50 1.78 7.23
CA ILE A 41 -14.87 1.21 7.29
C ILE A 41 -14.85 -0.20 7.89
N LYS A 42 -13.82 -0.99 7.57
CA LYS A 42 -13.62 -2.33 8.13
C LYS A 42 -13.12 -2.35 9.58
N GLY A 43 -12.90 -1.18 10.19
CA GLY A 43 -12.45 -1.06 11.59
C GLY A 43 -10.95 -1.21 11.81
N TYR A 44 -10.14 -1.16 10.74
CA TYR A 44 -8.67 -1.19 10.87
C TYR A 44 -8.09 0.20 11.19
N ILE A 45 -6.91 0.19 11.80
CA ILE A 45 -6.11 1.39 12.03
C ILE A 45 -5.47 1.83 10.71
N ILE A 46 -5.62 3.11 10.38
CA ILE A 46 -5.10 3.71 9.15
C ILE A 46 -4.03 4.76 9.46
N ILE A 47 -3.06 4.89 8.55
CA ILE A 47 -1.98 5.89 8.65
C ILE A 47 -2.07 6.80 7.43
N GLN A 48 -2.13 8.11 7.63
CA GLN A 48 -2.17 9.03 6.48
C GLN A 48 -0.90 8.91 5.62
N GLY A 49 -1.09 8.83 4.30
CA GLY A 49 0.00 8.72 3.32
C GLY A 49 0.64 7.34 3.19
N LYS A 50 0.20 6.35 3.96
CA LYS A 50 0.63 4.95 3.88
C LYS A 50 -0.55 3.99 3.98
N THR A 51 -0.47 2.80 3.41
CA THR A 51 -1.49 1.75 3.58
C THR A 51 -0.82 0.40 3.83
N HIS A 52 -1.57 -0.60 4.30
CA HIS A 52 -1.02 -1.94 4.49
C HIS A 52 -0.62 -2.55 3.14
N ARG A 53 0.63 -3.02 3.05
CA ARG A 53 1.20 -3.55 1.80
C ARG A 53 0.44 -4.77 1.32
N ALA A 54 0.10 -5.69 2.22
CA ALA A 54 -0.69 -6.88 1.90
C ALA A 54 -2.06 -6.51 1.30
N TYR A 55 -2.75 -5.53 1.89
CA TYR A 55 -4.05 -5.06 1.40
C TYR A 55 -3.94 -4.40 0.02
N PHE A 56 -2.92 -3.57 -0.17
CA PHE A 56 -2.63 -2.96 -1.48
C PHE A 56 -2.38 -4.03 -2.55
N LEU A 57 -1.52 -5.01 -2.27
CA LEU A 57 -1.18 -6.08 -3.22
C LEU A 57 -2.40 -6.96 -3.53
N GLU A 58 -3.20 -7.32 -2.53
CA GLU A 58 -4.43 -8.09 -2.72
C GLU A 58 -5.42 -7.38 -3.66
N LYS A 59 -5.56 -6.06 -3.49
CA LYS A 59 -6.49 -5.27 -4.30
C LYS A 59 -6.02 -5.06 -5.74
N ILE A 60 -4.71 -4.90 -5.94
CA ILE A 60 -4.11 -4.63 -7.26
C ILE A 60 -3.85 -5.91 -8.06
N TYR A 61 -3.27 -6.92 -7.42
CA TYR A 61 -2.82 -8.16 -8.08
C TYR A 61 -3.81 -9.30 -7.90
N ARG A 62 -5.12 -9.03 -7.89
CA ARG A 62 -6.16 -10.07 -7.76
C ARG A 62 -5.81 -11.22 -8.72
N LYS A 63 -5.36 -12.36 -8.18
CA LYS A 63 -5.02 -13.55 -8.95
C LYS A 63 -6.20 -13.86 -9.86
N VAL A 64 -6.02 -13.65 -11.16
CA VAL A 64 -6.83 -14.33 -12.16
C VAL A 64 -6.40 -15.78 -12.06
N ALA A 65 -7.26 -16.60 -11.46
CA ALA A 65 -7.16 -18.05 -11.50
C ALA A 65 -7.59 -18.53 -12.89
#